data_AF-A0A8T5BJQ7-F1
#
_entry.id   AF-A0A8T5BJQ7-F1
#
_cell.length_a   1.000
_cell.length_b   1.000
_cell.length_c   1.000
_cell.angle_alpha   90.00
_cell.angle_beta   90.00
_cell.angle_gamma   90.00
#
_symmetry.space_group_name_H-M   'P 1'
#
loop_
_entity.id
_entity.type
_entity.pdbx_description
1 polymer ?
#
loop_
_entity_poly.entity_id
_entity_poly.type
_entity_poly.pdbx_seq_one_letter_code
_entity_poly.pdbx_strand_id
1 'polypeptide(L)'
;MKINVSCNLKAFRKFLILNVCQSFIPNEWKVNDEIFPEKIGKEGSIIIEAKYKETVGVIKGMKFSKVKEILKIVYNSKSGRTKLTWVKVKGNEGKLIGDASVNSVVNLALAGIIKSVEA
;
A
#
# COMPACT_ATOMS: atom_id res chain seq x y z
N MET A 1 8.19 -13.98 4.97
CA MET A 1 8.32 -14.43 3.56
C MET A 1 8.96 -13.30 2.77
N LYS A 2 10.02 -13.60 2.01
CA LYS A 2 10.64 -12.59 1.12
C LYS A 2 9.74 -12.36 -0.10
N ILE A 3 9.52 -11.10 -0.43
CA ILE A 3 8.76 -10.63 -1.58
C ILE A 3 9.73 -9.98 -2.55
N ASN A 4 9.66 -10.38 -3.82
CA ASN A 4 10.41 -9.78 -4.93
C ASN A 4 9.63 -10.05 -6.23
N VAL A 5 8.64 -9.20 -6.52
CA VAL A 5 7.71 -9.38 -7.63
C VAL A 5 7.45 -8.06 -8.35
N SER A 6 7.07 -8.14 -9.62
CA SER A 6 6.51 -7.00 -10.33
C SER A 6 5.01 -6.91 -10.07
N CYS A 7 4.51 -5.72 -9.75
CA CYS A 7 3.07 -5.49 -9.63
C CYS A 7 2.70 -4.06 -9.97
N ASN A 8 1.47 -3.88 -10.45
CA ASN A 8 0.95 -2.55 -10.71
C ASN A 8 0.62 -1.80 -9.41
N LEU A 9 0.61 -0.47 -9.51
CA LEU A 9 0.36 0.44 -8.40
C LEU A 9 -1.04 0.24 -7.79
N LYS A 10 -2.04 -0.10 -8.63
CA LYS A 10 -3.43 -0.31 -8.18
C LYS A 10 -3.55 -1.54 -7.27
N ALA A 11 -2.84 -2.62 -7.57
CA ALA A 11 -2.79 -3.81 -6.74
C ALA A 11 -2.10 -3.48 -5.41
N PHE A 12 -0.99 -2.73 -5.44
CA PHE A 12 -0.34 -2.32 -4.19
C PHE A 12 -1.22 -1.38 -3.35
N ARG A 13 -1.95 -0.46 -3.98
CA ARG A 13 -2.98 0.36 -3.31
C ARG A 13 -4.04 -0.51 -2.62
N LYS A 14 -4.56 -1.52 -3.33
CA LYS A 14 -5.54 -2.47 -2.78
C LYS A 14 -4.96 -3.20 -1.56
N PHE A 15 -3.71 -3.64 -1.62
CA PHE A 15 -3.02 -4.25 -0.48
C PHE A 15 -2.95 -3.30 0.72
N LEU A 16 -2.60 -2.03 0.52
CA LEU A 16 -2.56 -1.04 1.61
C LEU A 16 -3.94 -0.92 2.26
N ILE A 17 -4.99 -0.72 1.47
CA ILE A 17 -6.36 -0.59 1.98
C ILE A 17 -6.75 -1.80 2.80
N LEU A 18 -6.55 -3.02 2.28
CA LEU A 18 -6.84 -4.28 2.98
C LEU A 18 -6.13 -4.38 4.34
N ASN A 19 -4.89 -3.91 4.44
CA ASN A 19 -4.10 -4.03 5.67
C ASN A 19 -4.39 -2.93 6.69
N VAL A 20 -4.85 -1.75 6.27
CA VAL A 20 -4.82 -0.56 7.16
C VAL A 20 -6.15 0.14 7.36
N CYS A 21 -7.03 0.20 6.35
CA CYS A 21 -8.22 1.06 6.42
C CYS A 21 -9.50 0.48 5.80
N GLN A 22 -9.49 -0.79 5.39
CA GLN A 22 -10.63 -1.42 4.72
C GLN A 22 -11.96 -1.28 5.49
N SER A 23 -11.91 -1.25 6.82
CA SER A 23 -13.09 -1.16 7.69
C SER A 23 -13.66 0.25 7.87
N PHE A 24 -12.97 1.30 7.40
CA PHE A 24 -13.41 2.69 7.64
C PHE A 24 -13.10 3.68 6.51
N ILE A 25 -12.42 3.27 5.44
CA ILE A 25 -12.23 4.12 4.27
C ILE A 25 -13.60 4.42 3.62
N PRO A 26 -13.93 5.69 3.34
CA PRO A 26 -15.15 6.05 2.60
C PRO A 26 -15.18 5.40 1.22
N ASN A 27 -16.37 4.99 0.76
CA ASN A 27 -16.53 4.31 -0.53
C ASN A 27 -16.02 5.16 -1.71
N GLU A 28 -16.32 6.46 -1.71
CA GLU A 28 -15.86 7.42 -2.73
C GLU A 28 -14.32 7.45 -2.83
N TRP A 29 -13.64 7.39 -1.69
CA TRP A 29 -12.17 7.38 -1.65
C TRP A 29 -11.62 6.02 -2.03
N LYS A 30 -12.32 4.94 -1.68
CA LYS A 30 -11.95 3.57 -2.03
C LYS A 30 -11.95 3.34 -3.53
N VAL A 31 -12.95 3.86 -4.26
CA VAL A 31 -13.06 3.70 -5.73
C VAL A 31 -12.14 4.64 -6.52
N ASN A 32 -11.66 5.73 -5.90
CA ASN A 32 -10.73 6.65 -6.53
C ASN A 32 -9.28 6.15 -6.45
N ASP A 33 -8.72 5.72 -7.59
CA ASP A 33 -7.37 5.15 -7.68
C ASP A 33 -6.24 6.15 -7.39
N GLU A 34 -6.52 7.46 -7.30
CA GLU A 34 -5.54 8.48 -6.92
C GLU A 34 -5.50 8.74 -5.40
N ILE A 35 -6.45 8.21 -4.61
CA ILE A 35 -6.48 8.43 -3.16
C ILE A 35 -5.78 7.30 -2.44
N PHE A 36 -4.72 7.62 -1.70
CA PHE A 36 -3.91 6.67 -0.95
C PHE A 36 -3.95 6.96 0.56
N PRO A 37 -3.91 5.92 1.41
CA PRO A 37 -3.65 6.08 2.83
C PRO A 37 -2.17 6.41 3.07
N GLU A 38 -1.92 7.36 3.97
CA GLU A 38 -0.61 7.73 4.48
C GLU A 38 -0.61 7.72 6.01
N LYS A 39 0.49 7.25 6.59
CA LYS A 39 0.69 7.28 8.03
C LYS A 39 2.17 7.49 8.32
N ILE A 40 2.49 8.52 9.08
CA ILE A 40 3.85 8.75 9.57
C ILE A 40 3.80 8.50 11.07
N GLY A 41 4.46 7.44 11.53
CA GLY A 41 4.45 7.06 12.94
C GLY A 41 5.55 6.05 13.28
N LYS A 42 5.92 6.00 14.56
CA LYS A 42 6.90 5.02 15.09
C LYS A 42 6.38 3.58 15.00
N GLU A 43 5.08 3.38 15.24
CA GLU A 43 4.45 2.05 15.27
C GLU A 43 3.84 1.66 13.90
N GLY A 44 4.58 1.86 12.81
CA GLY A 44 4.14 1.56 11.45
C GLY A 44 3.84 2.80 10.62
N SER A 45 4.19 2.71 9.34
CA SER A 45 4.20 3.84 8.43
C SER A 45 3.80 3.46 7.01
N ILE A 46 3.17 4.41 6.33
CA ILE A 46 2.91 4.40 4.89
C ILE A 46 3.44 5.73 4.37
N ILE A 47 4.56 5.68 3.66
CA ILE A 47 5.26 6.85 3.14
C ILE A 47 5.17 6.81 1.62
N ILE A 48 4.64 7.88 1.02
CA ILE A 48 4.47 7.99 -0.42
C ILE A 48 5.34 9.13 -0.94
N GLU A 49 6.26 8.77 -1.83
CA GLU A 49 7.09 9.68 -2.61
C GLU A 49 6.47 9.85 -3.99
N ALA A 50 6.10 11.09 -4.30
CA ALA A 50 5.39 11.46 -5.52
C ALA A 50 5.60 12.94 -5.81
N LYS A 51 5.40 13.35 -7.07
CA LYS A 51 5.56 14.75 -7.48
C LYS A 51 4.42 15.64 -6.97
N TYR A 52 3.19 15.13 -6.99
CA TYR A 52 2.01 15.89 -6.55
C TYR A 52 1.27 15.13 -5.47
N LYS A 53 0.98 15.84 -4.38
CA LYS A 53 0.29 15.29 -3.22
C LYS A 53 -0.55 16.36 -2.54
N GLU A 54 -1.83 16.05 -2.36
CA GLU A 54 -2.80 16.90 -1.68
C GLU A 54 -3.55 16.07 -0.63
N THR A 55 -3.72 16.61 0.58
CA THR A 55 -4.46 15.89 1.64
C THR A 55 -5.95 16.08 1.41
N VAL A 56 -6.71 14.97 1.33
CA VAL A 56 -8.18 15.01 1.19
C VAL A 56 -8.88 14.92 2.54
N GLY A 57 -8.24 14.35 3.56
CA GLY A 57 -8.79 14.29 4.91
C GLY A 57 -8.05 13.34 5.84
N VAL A 58 -8.49 13.31 7.09
CA VAL A 58 -7.95 12.43 8.15
C VAL A 58 -9.10 11.69 8.82
N ILE A 59 -9.00 10.36 8.90
CA ILE A 59 -10.00 9.50 9.54
C ILE A 59 -9.27 8.51 10.45
N LYS A 60 -9.67 8.43 11.72
CA LYS A 60 -9.08 7.54 12.74
C LYS A 60 -7.54 7.66 12.81
N GLY A 61 -7.03 8.88 12.70
CA GLY A 61 -5.60 9.17 12.75
C GLY A 61 -4.80 8.72 11.52
N MET A 62 -5.47 8.33 10.44
CA MET A 62 -4.84 8.05 9.14
C MET A 62 -5.17 9.16 8.16
N LYS A 63 -4.13 9.68 7.51
CA LYS A 63 -4.24 10.70 6.48
C LYS A 63 -4.54 10.03 5.15
N PHE A 64 -5.43 10.62 4.37
CA PHE A 64 -5.69 10.22 3.00
C PHE A 64 -5.26 11.37 2.09
N SER A 65 -4.49 11.03 1.06
CA SER A 65 -3.95 12.01 0.13
C SER A 65 -4.32 11.62 -1.29
N LYS A 66 -4.72 12.60 -2.10
CA LYS A 66 -4.77 12.46 -3.56
C LYS A 66 -3.35 12.62 -4.08
N VAL A 67 -2.85 11.63 -4.80
CA VAL A 67 -1.44 11.53 -5.19
C VAL A 67 -1.31 11.26 -6.68
N LYS A 68 -0.43 12.01 -7.36
CA LYS A 68 -0.09 11.81 -8.78
C LYS A 68 1.41 11.72 -8.98
N GLU A 69 1.80 10.99 -10.02
CA GLU A 69 3.19 10.70 -10.35
C GLU A 69 3.95 10.06 -9.17
N ILE A 70 3.41 8.96 -8.64
CA ILE A 70 4.05 8.18 -7.57
C ILE A 70 5.33 7.52 -8.09
N LEU A 71 6.43 7.68 -7.34
CA LEU A 71 7.74 7.09 -7.61
C LEU A 71 8.01 5.90 -6.68
N LYS A 72 7.64 6.02 -5.40
CA LYS A 72 7.92 5.00 -4.40
C LYS A 72 6.86 5.03 -3.29
N ILE A 73 6.52 3.85 -2.79
CA ILE A 73 5.70 3.69 -1.59
C ILE A 73 6.41 2.74 -0.63
N VAL A 74 6.58 3.15 0.62
CA VAL A 74 7.14 2.33 1.69
C VAL A 74 6.04 2.03 2.71
N TYR A 75 5.82 0.74 2.98
CA TYR A 75 4.88 0.22 3.96
C TYR A 75 5.62 -0.50 5.07
N ASN A 76 5.38 -0.09 6.31
CA ASN A 76 5.80 -0.80 7.51
C ASN A 76 4.58 -1.08 8.38
N SER A 77 4.31 -2.36 8.64
CA SER A 77 3.26 -2.76 9.56
C SER A 77 3.55 -2.32 11.01
N LYS A 78 2.49 -2.19 11.81
CA LYS A 78 2.62 -1.84 13.23
C LYS A 78 3.51 -2.79 14.03
N SER A 79 3.43 -4.09 13.74
CA SER A 79 4.24 -5.11 14.40
C SER A 79 5.68 -5.17 13.90
N GLY A 80 6.03 -4.43 12.84
CA GLY A 80 7.34 -4.48 12.19
C GLY A 80 7.63 -5.76 11.40
N ARG A 81 6.70 -6.74 11.39
CA ARG A 81 6.86 -8.05 10.73
C ARG A 81 6.68 -8.01 9.22
N THR A 82 6.04 -6.95 8.71
CA THR A 82 5.94 -6.67 7.28
C THR A 82 6.59 -5.33 6.99
N LYS A 83 7.54 -5.33 6.05
CA LYS A 83 8.24 -4.17 5.51
C LYS A 83 8.30 -4.34 4.00
N LEU A 84 7.59 -3.49 3.26
CA LEU A 84 7.47 -3.60 1.81
C LEU A 84 7.75 -2.26 1.16
N THR A 85 8.50 -2.28 0.08
CA THR A 85 8.78 -1.11 -0.74
C THR A 85 8.37 -1.38 -2.17
N TRP A 86 7.44 -0.59 -2.69
CA TRP A 86 7.11 -0.56 -4.11
C TRP A 86 7.85 0.60 -4.76
N VAL A 87 8.55 0.34 -5.86
CA VAL A 87 9.27 1.36 -6.64
C VAL A 87 8.79 1.30 -8.09
N LYS A 88 8.45 2.46 -8.65
CA LYS A 88 8.03 2.59 -10.04
C LYS A 88 9.13 2.16 -10.99
N VAL A 89 8.74 1.41 -12.01
CA VAL A 89 9.62 0.99 -13.12
C VAL A 89 9.18 1.70 -14.40
N LYS A 90 7.90 1.61 -14.78
CA LYS A 90 7.36 2.27 -15.97
C LYS A 90 5.84 2.46 -15.84
N GLY A 91 5.32 3.63 -16.19
CA GLY A 91 3.88 3.90 -16.11
C GLY A 91 3.35 3.68 -14.69
N ASN A 92 2.40 2.74 -14.54
CA ASN A 92 1.86 2.29 -13.26
C ASN A 92 2.44 0.94 -12.80
N GLU A 93 3.41 0.39 -13.52
CA GLU A 93 4.12 -0.83 -13.15
C GLU A 93 5.31 -0.50 -12.25
N GLY A 94 5.53 -1.37 -11.27
CA GLY A 94 6.66 -1.25 -10.36
C GLY A 94 7.08 -2.58 -9.77
N LYS A 95 8.15 -2.53 -8.99
CA LYS A 95 8.74 -3.67 -8.32
C LYS A 95 8.45 -3.58 -6.83
N LEU A 96 7.85 -4.62 -6.28
CA LEU A 96 7.58 -4.77 -4.85
C LEU A 96 8.63 -5.69 -4.23
N ILE A 97 9.36 -5.17 -3.25
CA ILE A 97 10.39 -5.91 -2.52
C ILE A 97 10.20 -5.81 -1.00
N GLY A 98 10.66 -6.81 -0.27
CA GLY A 98 10.78 -6.75 1.19
C GLY A 98 10.35 -8.04 1.87
N ASP A 99 9.88 -7.92 3.11
CA ASP A 99 9.45 -9.04 3.94
C ASP A 99 7.98 -8.90 4.31
N ALA A 100 7.24 -9.99 4.18
CA ALA A 100 5.83 -10.08 4.56
C ALA A 100 5.60 -11.14 5.63
N SER A 101 4.83 -10.78 6.65
CA SER A 101 4.21 -11.73 7.56
C SER A 101 3.14 -12.58 6.85
N VAL A 102 2.75 -13.71 7.43
CA VAL A 102 1.72 -14.62 6.86
C VAL A 102 0.42 -13.86 6.56
N ASN A 103 -0.06 -13.02 7.48
CA ASN A 103 -1.26 -12.21 7.26
C ASN A 103 -1.10 -11.26 6.07
N SER A 104 0.07 -10.64 5.92
CA SER A 104 0.33 -9.78 4.77
C SER A 104 0.42 -10.58 3.47
N VAL A 105 0.92 -11.82 3.48
CA VAL A 105 0.93 -12.70 2.29
C VAL A 105 -0.50 -12.98 1.82
N VAL A 106 -1.43 -13.29 2.72
CA VAL A 106 -2.85 -13.47 2.36
C VAL A 106 -3.41 -12.20 1.71
N ASN A 107 -3.13 -11.03 2.28
CA ASN A 107 -3.58 -9.76 1.71
C ASN A 107 -2.90 -9.42 0.38
N LEU A 108 -1.63 -9.82 0.17
CA LEU A 108 -0.94 -9.69 -1.12
C LEU A 108 -1.63 -10.56 -2.18
N ALA A 109 -2.04 -11.78 -1.83
CA ALA A 109 -2.78 -12.66 -2.73
C ALA A 109 -4.17 -12.10 -3.06
N LEU A 110 -4.94 -11.64 -2.06
CA LEU A 110 -6.23 -10.98 -2.25
C LEU A 110 -6.12 -9.69 -3.09
N ALA A 111 -4.98 -9.01 -3.01
CA ALA A 111 -4.68 -7.85 -3.84
C ALA A 111 -4.28 -8.20 -5.28
N GLY A 112 -4.05 -9.49 -5.58
CA GLY A 112 -3.63 -9.98 -6.90
C GLY A 112 -2.14 -9.79 -7.19
N ILE A 113 -1.32 -9.58 -6.16
CA ILE A 113 0.13 -9.31 -6.30
C ILE A 113 0.93 -10.60 -6.39
N ILE A 114 0.52 -11.62 -5.65
CA ILE A 114 1.12 -12.95 -5.67
C ILE A 114 0.02 -13.99 -5.92
N LYS A 115 0.39 -15.14 -6.46
CA LYS A 115 -0.52 -16.30 -6.49
C LYS A 115 -0.72 -16.79 -5.05
N SER A 116 -1.94 -17.18 -4.71
CA SER A 116 -2.21 -17.84 -3.43
C SER A 116 -1.31 -19.07 -3.32
N VAL A 117 -0.68 -19.23 -2.16
CA VAL A 117 -0.07 -20.51 -1.81
C VAL A 117 -1.26 -21.43 -1.54
N GLU A 118 -1.50 -22.41 -2.40
CA GLU A 118 -2.39 -23.52 -2.06
C GLU A 118 -1.81 -24.17 -0.79
N ALA A 119 -2.63 -24.26 0.25
CA ALA A 119 -2.29 -24.87 1.52
C ALA A 119 -2.34 -26.40 1.41
#